data_AF-A0A4Q3W0N8-F1
#
_entry.id   AF-A0A4Q3W0N8-F1
#
_cell.length_a   1.000
_cell.length_b   1.000
_cell.length_c   1.000
_cell.angle_alpha   90.00
_cell.angle_beta   90.00
_cell.angle_gamma   90.00
#
_symmetry.space_group_name_H-M   'P 1'
#
loop_
_entity.id
_entity.type
_entity.pdbx_description
1 polymer ?
#
loop_
_entity_poly.entity_id
_entity_poly.type
_entity_poly.pdbx_seq_one_letter_code
_entity_poly.pdbx_strand_id
1 'polypeptide(L)'
;MEHLGRWLRVKDTQMQFLTVGLGWVGGFAVTGAFLSLLEGSDPSYTLFGLIGGGVVYAIVHFAFARKRFRPDLDPYRQDYVKGRLAEKLGANALPLEEAARNREETLLLTQHTAIPADLRDEIVRETDRRMAQAFDLSVGSPLEKGLSRAAAEDQVRQDLSWLAITREECEAITLPSPTPHELADDPLLRLRSLAKEREDAMAELRTS
;
A
#
# COMPACT_ATOMS: atom_id res chain seq x y z
N MET A 1 -13.84 -10.54 -0.05
CA MET A 1 -13.25 -9.45 0.76
C MET A 1 -11.87 -9.85 1.26
N GLU A 2 -11.07 -10.50 0.42
CA GLU A 2 -9.72 -10.92 0.72
C GLU A 2 -8.71 -9.86 0.27
N HIS A 3 -8.85 -9.34 -0.95
CA HIS A 3 -7.93 -8.38 -1.55
C HIS A 3 -8.00 -7.02 -0.83
N LEU A 4 -9.22 -6.52 -0.59
CA LEU A 4 -9.42 -5.29 0.18
C LEU A 4 -8.94 -5.47 1.62
N GLY A 5 -9.15 -6.64 2.20
CA GLY A 5 -8.67 -7.00 3.52
C GLY A 5 -7.14 -7.00 3.63
N ARG A 6 -6.43 -7.54 2.62
CA ARG A 6 -4.97 -7.47 2.52
C ARG A 6 -4.50 -6.03 2.37
N TRP A 7 -5.11 -5.24 1.48
CA TRP A 7 -4.79 -3.83 1.30
C TRP A 7 -4.95 -3.02 2.60
N LEU A 8 -6.06 -3.20 3.33
CA LEU A 8 -6.32 -2.57 4.64
C LEU A 8 -5.31 -2.98 5.72
N ARG A 9 -4.72 -4.17 5.59
CA ARG A 9 -3.67 -4.68 6.49
C ARG A 9 -2.27 -4.22 6.12
N VAL A 10 -2.03 -3.68 4.92
CA VAL A 10 -0.75 -3.08 4.52
C VAL A 10 -0.54 -1.81 5.34
N LYS A 11 -0.08 -2.03 6.57
CA LYS A 11 0.28 -0.99 7.52
C LYS A 11 1.52 -0.28 6.99
N ASP A 12 1.53 1.02 7.19
CA ASP A 12 2.72 1.85 7.07
C ASP A 12 3.65 1.45 8.24
N THR A 13 4.42 0.37 8.06
CA THR A 13 5.33 -0.18 9.08
C THR A 13 6.26 0.91 9.61
N GLN A 14 6.55 1.92 8.80
CA GLN A 14 7.31 3.11 9.16
C GLN A 14 6.63 3.97 10.24
N MET A 15 5.29 4.14 10.23
CA MET A 15 4.59 4.92 11.24
C MET A 15 4.66 4.29 12.63
N GLN A 16 4.58 2.95 12.76
CA GLN A 16 4.69 2.33 14.10
C GLN A 16 6.09 2.51 14.70
N PHE A 17 7.15 2.38 13.90
CA PHE A 17 8.50 2.69 14.34
C PHE A 17 8.66 4.17 14.71
N LEU A 18 8.06 5.08 13.93
CA LEU A 18 8.06 6.52 14.21
C LEU A 18 7.28 6.90 15.47
N THR A 19 6.10 6.31 15.72
CA THR A 19 5.29 6.59 16.92
C THR A 19 5.91 5.98 18.18
N VAL A 20 6.49 4.78 18.08
CA VAL A 20 7.28 4.18 19.17
C VAL A 20 8.52 5.03 19.44
N GLY A 21 9.26 5.43 18.39
CA GLY A 21 10.39 6.36 18.50
C GLY A 21 9.99 7.71 19.11
N LEU A 22 8.81 8.24 18.79
CA LEU A 22 8.26 9.47 19.39
C LEU A 22 7.97 9.30 20.89
N GLY A 23 7.48 8.13 21.29
CA GLY A 23 7.24 7.81 22.70
C GLY A 23 8.53 7.75 23.52
N TRP A 24 9.59 7.16 22.96
CA TRP A 24 10.90 7.11 23.59
C TRP A 24 11.59 8.48 23.60
N VAL A 25 11.69 9.16 22.45
CA VAL A 25 12.37 10.47 22.33
C VAL A 25 11.60 11.58 23.07
N GLY A 26 10.27 11.59 22.98
CA GLY A 26 9.41 12.53 23.70
C GLY A 26 9.43 12.29 25.21
N GLY A 27 9.44 11.03 25.65
CA GLY A 27 9.61 10.68 27.07
C GLY A 27 10.94 11.17 27.63
N PHE A 28 12.05 10.87 26.93
CA PHE A 28 13.40 11.30 27.35
C PHE A 28 13.58 12.83 27.32
N ALA A 29 13.00 13.53 26.34
CA ALA A 29 13.06 15.00 26.28
C ALA A 29 12.31 15.68 27.44
N VAL A 30 11.15 15.14 27.83
CA VAL A 30 10.39 15.62 28.99
C VAL A 30 11.12 15.34 30.30
N THR A 31 11.71 14.15 30.46
CA THR A 31 12.49 13.82 31.66
C THR A 31 13.77 14.67 31.76
N GLY A 32 14.47 14.90 30.65
CA GLY A 32 15.67 15.74 30.61
C GLY A 32 15.40 17.22 30.89
N ALA A 33 14.30 17.77 30.37
CA ALA A 33 13.87 19.13 30.68
C ALA A 33 13.46 19.29 32.16
N PHE A 34 12.75 18.29 32.71
CA PHE A 34 12.35 18.27 34.11
C PHE A 34 13.55 18.15 35.08
N LEU A 35 14.55 17.33 34.74
CA LEU A 35 15.81 17.23 35.50
C LEU A 35 16.63 18.53 35.42
N SER A 36 16.67 19.20 34.25
CA SER A 36 17.37 20.48 34.09
C SER A 36 16.77 21.63 34.92
N LEU A 37 15.46 21.56 35.20
CA LEU A 37 14.76 22.50 36.09
C LEU A 37 15.05 22.25 37.58
N LEU A 38 15.47 21.02 37.94
CA LEU A 38 15.72 20.61 39.32
C LEU A 38 17.18 20.76 39.76
N GLU A 39 18.16 20.48 38.89
CA GLU A 39 19.58 20.41 39.28
C GLU A 39 20.45 21.59 38.81
N GLY A 40 19.85 22.60 38.17
CA GLY A 40 20.59 23.74 37.63
C GLY A 40 21.11 23.46 36.22
N SER A 41 21.17 24.52 35.41
CA SER A 41 21.25 24.45 33.95
C SER A 41 22.58 23.91 33.44
N ASP A 42 22.70 22.58 33.32
CA ASP A 42 23.77 21.97 32.53
C ASP A 42 23.43 22.14 31.03
N PRO A 43 24.31 22.80 30.24
CA PRO A 43 24.07 23.08 28.82
C PRO A 43 23.85 21.82 27.97
N SER A 44 24.29 20.64 28.46
CA SER A 44 24.02 19.36 27.82
C SER A 44 22.51 19.07 27.74
N TYR A 45 21.74 19.35 28.79
CA TYR A 45 20.28 19.13 28.80
C TYR A 45 19.54 20.07 27.83
N THR A 46 20.02 21.31 27.67
CA THR A 46 19.44 22.28 26.72
C THR A 46 19.68 21.84 25.27
N LEU A 47 20.87 21.30 24.98
CA LEU A 47 21.21 20.75 23.67
C LEU A 47 20.36 19.50 23.35
N PHE A 48 20.17 18.60 24.32
CA PHE A 48 19.27 17.45 24.17
C PHE A 48 17.81 17.87 23.96
N GLY A 49 17.33 18.90 24.66
CA GLY A 49 15.99 19.46 24.46
C GLY A 49 15.77 20.05 23.07
N LEU A 50 16.77 20.76 22.52
CA LEU A 50 16.71 21.31 21.16
C LEU A 50 16.73 20.22 20.08
N ILE A 51 17.60 19.21 20.23
CA ILE A 51 17.66 18.07 19.30
C ILE A 51 16.36 17.26 19.37
N GLY A 52 15.88 16.96 20.58
CA GLY A 52 14.62 16.25 20.79
C GLY A 52 13.41 17.01 20.22
N GLY A 53 13.35 18.33 20.44
CA GLY A 53 12.32 19.20 19.88
C GLY A 53 12.37 19.26 18.35
N GLY A 54 13.57 19.34 17.76
CA GLY A 54 13.77 19.28 16.31
C GLY A 54 13.33 17.96 15.70
N VAL A 55 13.61 16.83 16.35
CA VAL A 55 13.16 15.49 15.93
C VAL A 55 11.64 15.38 16.04
N VAL A 56 11.04 15.81 17.13
CA VAL A 56 9.57 15.80 17.29
C VAL A 56 8.91 16.69 16.24
N TYR A 57 9.42 17.90 16.01
CA TYR A 57 8.92 18.79 14.97
C TYR A 57 9.04 18.16 13.58
N ALA A 58 10.21 17.58 13.25
CA ALA A 58 10.40 16.89 11.98
C ALA A 58 9.41 15.75 11.80
N ILE A 59 9.12 14.97 12.86
CA ILE A 59 8.16 13.86 12.80
C ILE A 59 6.72 14.37 12.67
N VAL A 60 6.33 15.39 13.43
CA VAL A 60 5.00 16.01 13.32
C VAL A 60 4.82 16.62 11.92
N HIS A 61 5.82 17.31 11.40
CA HIS A 61 5.82 17.87 10.06
C HIS A 61 5.75 16.77 8.99
N PHE A 62 6.52 15.68 9.13
CA PHE A 62 6.48 14.56 8.20
C PHE A 62 5.13 13.84 8.25
N ALA A 63 4.57 13.65 9.45
CA ALA A 63 3.25 13.05 9.65
C ALA A 63 2.13 13.94 9.07
N PHE A 64 2.22 15.27 9.21
CA PHE A 64 1.28 16.21 8.60
C PHE A 64 1.43 16.28 7.07
N ALA A 65 2.66 16.25 6.55
CA ALA A 65 2.92 16.22 5.12
C ALA A 65 2.44 14.91 4.46
N ARG A 66 2.60 13.76 5.15
CA ARG A 66 2.11 12.44 4.68
C ARG A 66 0.62 12.20 4.91
N LYS A 67 -0.02 12.88 5.87
CA LYS A 67 -1.48 12.82 6.10
C LYS A 67 -2.31 13.18 4.87
N ARG A 68 -1.70 13.77 3.83
CA ARG A 68 -2.41 14.21 2.64
C ARG A 68 -2.88 13.08 1.71
N PHE A 69 -2.50 11.82 1.93
CA PHE A 69 -2.78 10.76 0.94
C PHE A 69 -3.32 9.41 1.43
N ARG A 70 -3.56 9.21 2.73
CA ARG A 70 -4.23 7.98 3.20
C ARG A 70 -5.30 8.28 4.25
N PRO A 71 -6.57 7.86 4.03
CA PRO A 71 -7.63 8.00 5.02
C PRO A 71 -7.33 7.18 6.29
N ASP A 72 -8.03 7.47 7.39
CA ASP A 72 -7.97 6.64 8.58
C ASP A 72 -8.65 5.28 8.31
N LEU A 73 -7.83 4.25 8.09
CA LEU A 73 -8.26 2.89 7.75
C LEU A 73 -8.51 2.02 8.98
N ASP A 74 -8.14 2.46 10.19
CA ASP A 74 -8.17 1.63 11.40
C ASP A 74 -9.59 1.12 11.75
N PRO A 75 -10.67 1.92 11.62
CA PRO A 75 -12.03 1.42 11.86
C PRO A 75 -12.41 0.28 10.90
N TYR A 76 -12.05 0.39 9.62
CA TYR A 76 -12.38 -0.61 8.59
C TYR A 76 -11.52 -1.86 8.72
N ARG A 77 -10.27 -1.73 9.18
CA ARG A 77 -9.41 -2.86 9.52
C ARG A 77 -10.00 -3.69 10.65
N GLN A 78 -10.54 -3.06 11.69
CA GLN A 78 -11.22 -3.78 12.77
C GLN A 78 -12.46 -4.53 12.27
N ASP A 79 -13.24 -3.90 11.39
CA ASP A 79 -14.42 -4.56 10.81
C ASP A 79 -14.04 -5.71 9.85
N TYR A 80 -12.90 -5.62 9.17
CA TYR A 80 -12.34 -6.74 8.43
C TYR A 80 -11.96 -7.91 9.33
N VAL A 81 -11.23 -7.65 10.43
CA VAL A 81 -10.85 -8.70 11.40
C VAL A 81 -12.08 -9.36 12.02
N LYS A 82 -13.17 -8.61 12.21
CA LYS A 82 -14.45 -9.12 12.73
C LYS A 82 -15.33 -9.78 11.67
N GLY A 83 -14.92 -9.82 10.40
CA GLY A 83 -15.70 -10.40 9.30
C GLY A 83 -16.92 -9.56 8.86
N ARG A 84 -17.02 -8.30 9.29
CA ARG A 84 -18.18 -7.41 9.05
C ARG A 84 -17.90 -6.31 8.02
N LEU A 85 -16.75 -6.35 7.35
CA LEU A 85 -16.36 -5.31 6.39
C LEU A 85 -17.36 -5.20 5.22
N ALA A 86 -17.80 -6.32 4.65
CA ALA A 86 -18.75 -6.32 3.54
C ALA A 86 -20.09 -5.66 3.92
N GLU A 87 -20.59 -5.99 5.11
CA GLU A 87 -21.84 -5.43 5.64
C GLU A 87 -21.74 -3.91 5.83
N LYS A 88 -20.61 -3.43 6.38
CA LYS A 88 -20.38 -2.00 6.59
C LYS A 88 -20.22 -1.22 5.29
N LEU A 89 -19.60 -1.81 4.27
CA LEU A 89 -19.39 -1.16 2.97
C LEU A 89 -20.64 -1.21 2.08
N GLY A 90 -21.57 -2.14 2.34
CA GLY A 90 -22.83 -2.26 1.59
C GLY A 90 -22.60 -2.37 0.08
N ALA A 91 -23.23 -1.48 -0.69
CA ALA A 91 -23.13 -1.46 -2.14
C ALA A 91 -21.71 -1.22 -2.68
N ASN A 92 -20.83 -0.58 -1.89
CA ASN A 92 -19.46 -0.27 -2.28
C ASN A 92 -18.50 -1.46 -2.03
N ALA A 93 -18.95 -2.52 -1.36
CA ALA A 93 -18.10 -3.64 -1.00
C ALA A 93 -17.49 -4.35 -2.22
N LEU A 94 -18.33 -4.69 -3.21
CA LEU A 94 -17.89 -5.41 -4.41
C LEU A 94 -16.97 -4.57 -5.30
N PRO A 95 -17.32 -3.32 -5.69
CA PRO A 95 -16.43 -2.50 -6.49
C PRO A 95 -15.07 -2.24 -5.83
N LEU A 96 -15.03 -2.02 -4.52
CA LEU A 96 -13.78 -1.80 -3.78
C LEU A 96 -12.93 -3.06 -3.65
N GLU A 97 -13.55 -4.24 -3.53
CA GLU A 97 -12.84 -5.51 -3.54
C GLU A 97 -12.18 -5.77 -4.90
N GLU A 98 -12.90 -5.52 -5.99
CA GLU A 98 -12.37 -5.63 -7.34
C GLU A 98 -11.24 -4.63 -7.60
N ALA A 99 -11.39 -3.38 -7.13
CA ALA A 99 -10.34 -2.37 -7.17
C ALA A 99 -9.07 -2.82 -6.44
N ALA A 100 -9.23 -3.38 -5.24
CA ALA A 100 -8.12 -3.87 -4.44
C ALA A 100 -7.42 -5.06 -5.10
N ARG A 101 -8.19 -5.93 -5.78
CA ARG A 101 -7.66 -7.01 -6.60
C ARG A 101 -6.86 -6.47 -7.79
N ASN A 102 -7.42 -5.54 -8.56
CA ASN A 102 -6.74 -4.92 -9.70
C ASN A 102 -5.43 -4.24 -9.29
N ARG A 103 -5.43 -3.55 -8.14
CA ARG A 103 -4.21 -3.01 -7.53
C ARG A 103 -3.19 -4.10 -7.25
N GLU A 104 -3.58 -5.16 -6.55
CA GLU A 104 -2.67 -6.24 -6.18
C GLU A 104 -2.07 -6.94 -7.41
N GLU A 105 -2.88 -7.23 -8.42
CA GLU A 105 -2.42 -7.79 -9.69
C GLU A 105 -1.45 -6.82 -10.40
N THR A 106 -1.76 -5.52 -10.46
CA THR A 106 -0.85 -4.51 -11.03
C THR A 106 0.50 -4.49 -10.31
N LEU A 107 0.52 -4.59 -8.97
CA LEU A 107 1.76 -4.63 -8.19
C LEU A 107 2.59 -5.89 -8.44
N LEU A 108 1.97 -7.00 -8.83
CA LEU A 108 2.66 -8.22 -9.21
C LEU A 108 3.21 -8.10 -10.63
N LEU A 109 2.41 -7.62 -11.58
CA LEU A 109 2.78 -7.47 -12.99
C LEU A 109 3.92 -6.46 -13.16
N THR A 110 3.88 -5.35 -12.42
CA THR A 110 4.93 -4.31 -12.46
C THR A 110 6.29 -4.74 -11.95
N GLN A 111 6.41 -5.92 -11.30
CA GLN A 111 7.71 -6.48 -10.93
C GLN A 111 8.44 -7.14 -12.10
N HIS A 112 7.74 -7.36 -13.22
CA HIS A 112 8.31 -7.94 -14.42
C HIS A 112 9.35 -7.02 -15.08
N THR A 113 10.41 -7.60 -15.64
CA THR A 113 11.54 -6.85 -16.24
C THR A 113 11.18 -6.06 -17.49
N ALA A 114 10.05 -6.38 -18.12
CA ALA A 114 9.52 -5.64 -19.27
C ALA A 114 9.06 -4.21 -18.91
N ILE A 115 8.77 -3.95 -17.64
CA ILE A 115 8.36 -2.62 -17.16
C ILE A 115 9.59 -1.89 -16.61
N PRO A 116 9.96 -0.74 -17.18
CA PRO A 116 11.06 0.09 -16.68
C PRO A 116 10.90 0.43 -15.19
N ALA A 117 12.01 0.49 -14.45
CA ALA A 117 11.99 0.66 -13.01
C ALA A 117 11.38 2.00 -12.56
N ASP A 118 11.63 3.07 -13.31
CA ASP A 118 11.04 4.39 -13.12
C ASP A 118 9.52 4.38 -13.31
N LEU A 119 9.06 3.75 -14.39
CA LEU A 119 7.64 3.59 -14.68
C LEU A 119 6.92 2.70 -13.65
N ARG A 120 7.57 1.61 -13.20
CA ARG A 120 7.06 0.77 -12.12
C ARG A 120 6.78 1.59 -10.87
N ASP A 121 7.74 2.39 -10.43
CA ASP A 121 7.61 3.16 -9.18
C ASP A 121 6.52 4.23 -9.28
N GLU A 122 6.29 4.78 -10.47
CA GLU A 122 5.17 5.69 -10.76
C GLU A 122 3.82 4.96 -10.74
N ILE A 123 3.70 3.81 -11.43
CA ILE A 123 2.48 3.00 -11.45
C ILE A 123 2.10 2.56 -10.05
N VAL A 124 3.05 2.03 -9.27
CA VAL A 124 2.82 1.60 -7.88
C VAL A 124 2.25 2.75 -7.04
N ARG A 125 2.87 3.93 -7.13
CA ARG A 125 2.47 5.12 -6.37
C ARG A 125 1.07 5.61 -6.77
N GLU A 126 0.79 5.66 -8.07
CA GLU A 126 -0.50 6.12 -8.57
C GLU A 126 -1.62 5.13 -8.28
N THR A 127 -1.36 3.83 -8.39
CA THR A 127 -2.30 2.75 -8.04
C THR A 127 -2.67 2.81 -6.56
N ASP A 128 -1.70 3.05 -5.67
CA ASP A 128 -1.95 3.27 -4.25
C ASP A 128 -2.77 4.53 -3.97
N ARG A 129 -2.45 5.63 -4.66
CA ARG A 129 -3.16 6.91 -4.52
C ARG A 129 -4.62 6.78 -4.95
N ARG A 130 -4.87 6.18 -6.12
CA ARG A 130 -6.21 5.98 -6.69
C ARG A 130 -7.05 5.04 -5.84
N MET A 131 -6.47 3.94 -5.35
CA MET A 131 -7.16 3.03 -4.43
C MET A 131 -7.55 3.73 -3.12
N ALA A 132 -6.65 4.52 -2.54
CA ALA A 132 -6.93 5.27 -1.32
C ALA A 132 -8.02 6.33 -1.55
N GLN A 133 -7.96 7.05 -2.68
CA GLN A 133 -8.95 8.06 -3.05
C GLN A 133 -10.34 7.46 -3.27
N ALA A 134 -10.43 6.37 -4.05
CA ALA A 134 -11.67 5.65 -4.32
C ALA A 134 -12.31 5.12 -3.03
N PHE A 135 -11.50 4.52 -2.15
CA PHE A 135 -11.94 4.03 -0.85
C PHE A 135 -12.49 5.18 0.01
N ASP A 136 -11.71 6.24 0.18
CA ASP A 136 -12.06 7.39 1.03
C ASP A 136 -13.33 8.12 0.54
N LEU A 137 -13.53 8.24 -0.78
CA LEU A 137 -14.75 8.83 -1.34
C LEU A 137 -15.96 7.90 -1.23
N SER A 138 -15.74 6.58 -1.19
CA SER A 138 -16.81 5.58 -1.08
C SER A 138 -17.29 5.35 0.35
N VAL A 139 -16.45 5.67 1.35
CA VAL A 139 -16.77 5.43 2.77
C VAL A 139 -16.87 6.70 3.60
N GLY A 140 -16.21 7.78 3.19
CA GLY A 140 -16.22 9.08 3.86
C GLY A 140 -17.30 10.01 3.33
N SER A 141 -17.46 11.18 3.96
CA SER A 141 -18.40 12.21 3.51
C SER A 141 -17.78 13.03 2.36
N PRO A 142 -18.37 13.04 1.15
CA PRO A 142 -17.88 13.86 0.04
C PRO A 142 -17.81 15.36 0.37
N LEU A 143 -18.69 15.82 1.26
CA LEU A 143 -18.80 17.21 1.69
C LEU A 143 -17.57 17.67 2.48
N GLU A 144 -16.94 16.78 3.26
CA GLU A 144 -15.70 17.08 3.99
C GLU A 144 -14.53 17.37 3.03
N LYS A 145 -14.65 16.94 1.77
CA LYS A 145 -13.69 17.19 0.69
C LYS A 145 -14.11 18.31 -0.26
N GLY A 146 -15.19 19.03 0.06
CA GLY A 146 -15.72 20.08 -0.80
C GLY A 146 -16.31 19.59 -2.12
N LEU A 147 -16.63 18.29 -2.23
CA LEU A 147 -17.20 17.69 -3.43
C LEU A 147 -18.71 17.47 -3.26
N SER A 148 -19.46 17.64 -4.35
CA SER A 148 -20.83 17.15 -4.43
C SER A 148 -20.83 15.62 -4.47
N ARG A 149 -21.94 15.01 -4.06
CA ARG A 149 -22.10 13.55 -4.11
C ARG A 149 -21.90 13.01 -5.54
N ALA A 150 -22.50 13.66 -6.54
CA ALA A 150 -22.34 13.27 -7.94
C ALA A 150 -20.89 13.38 -8.42
N ALA A 151 -20.15 14.41 -8.01
CA ALA A 151 -18.74 14.57 -8.35
C ALA A 151 -17.86 13.51 -7.68
N ALA A 152 -18.16 13.14 -6.43
CA ALA A 152 -17.47 12.05 -5.75
C ALA A 152 -17.74 10.70 -6.39
N GLU A 153 -18.99 10.41 -6.78
CA GLU A 153 -19.35 9.19 -7.50
C GLU A 153 -18.67 9.09 -8.87
N ASP A 154 -18.58 10.21 -9.61
CA ASP A 154 -17.83 10.27 -10.87
C ASP A 154 -16.33 10.03 -10.66
N GLN A 155 -15.73 10.67 -9.64
CA GLN A 155 -14.32 10.47 -9.30
C GLN A 155 -14.03 9.01 -8.90
N VAL A 156 -14.89 8.39 -8.09
CA VAL A 156 -14.75 6.96 -7.74
C VAL A 156 -14.80 6.12 -9.00
N ARG A 157 -15.77 6.33 -9.89
CA ARG A 157 -15.86 5.59 -11.16
C ARG A 157 -14.60 5.75 -12.01
N GLN A 158 -14.06 6.96 -12.11
CA GLN A 158 -12.81 7.22 -12.83
C GLN A 158 -11.64 6.46 -12.21
N ASP A 159 -11.47 6.54 -10.88
CA ASP A 159 -10.37 5.88 -10.18
C ASP A 159 -10.45 4.35 -10.31
N LEU A 160 -11.65 3.77 -10.19
CA LEU A 160 -11.88 2.35 -10.39
C LEU A 160 -11.58 1.91 -11.83
N SER A 161 -12.03 2.69 -12.82
CA SER A 161 -11.75 2.40 -14.23
C SER A 161 -10.26 2.47 -14.56
N TRP A 162 -9.55 3.44 -13.98
CA TRP A 162 -8.11 3.60 -14.16
C TRP A 162 -7.36 2.40 -13.61
N LEU A 163 -7.76 1.89 -12.43
CA LEU A 163 -7.14 0.70 -11.83
C LEU A 163 -7.35 -0.56 -12.70
N ALA A 164 -8.53 -0.73 -13.29
CA ALA A 164 -8.81 -1.85 -14.19
C ALA A 164 -7.99 -1.78 -15.48
N ILE A 165 -7.98 -0.61 -16.14
CA ILE A 165 -7.23 -0.37 -17.37
C ILE A 165 -5.73 -0.54 -17.13
N THR A 166 -5.20 0.00 -16.04
CA THR A 166 -3.76 -0.11 -15.73
C THR A 166 -3.34 -1.56 -15.55
N ARG A 167 -4.18 -2.37 -14.90
CA ARG A 167 -3.97 -3.82 -14.76
C ARG A 167 -3.98 -4.51 -16.13
N GLU A 168 -4.94 -4.19 -16.99
CA GLU A 168 -5.02 -4.71 -18.38
C GLU A 168 -3.77 -4.37 -19.19
N GLU A 169 -3.31 -3.13 -19.14
CA GLU A 169 -2.11 -2.69 -19.84
C GLU A 169 -0.85 -3.37 -19.30
N CYS A 170 -0.72 -3.49 -17.97
CA CYS A 170 0.38 -4.22 -17.37
C CYS A 170 0.35 -5.71 -17.76
N GLU A 171 -0.83 -6.32 -17.82
CA GLU A 171 -0.97 -7.71 -18.24
C GLU A 171 -0.54 -7.90 -19.70
N ALA A 172 -1.00 -7.02 -20.60
CA ALA A 172 -0.66 -7.08 -22.02
C ALA A 172 0.85 -6.92 -22.28
N ILE A 173 1.55 -6.15 -21.46
CA ILE A 173 3.01 -5.94 -21.57
C ILE A 173 3.79 -7.12 -21.00
N THR A 174 3.27 -7.78 -19.97
CA THR A 174 4.04 -8.74 -19.15
C THR A 174 3.72 -10.19 -19.46
N LEU A 175 2.51 -10.49 -19.88
CA LEU A 175 2.13 -11.83 -20.32
C LEU A 175 2.31 -11.94 -21.84
N PRO A 176 3.09 -12.92 -22.34
CA PRO A 176 3.16 -13.16 -23.76
C PRO A 176 1.76 -13.52 -24.27
N SER A 177 1.26 -12.76 -25.25
CA SER A 177 0.03 -13.14 -25.96
C SER A 177 0.26 -14.53 -26.56
N PRO A 178 -0.53 -15.55 -26.19
CA PRO A 178 -0.29 -16.91 -26.65
C PRO A 178 -0.30 -16.92 -28.17
N THR A 179 0.79 -17.37 -28.77
CA THR A 179 0.80 -17.58 -30.22
C THR A 179 -0.21 -18.69 -30.55
N PRO A 180 -0.90 -18.66 -31.70
CA PRO A 180 -1.96 -19.64 -32.02
C PRO A 180 -1.52 -21.11 -31.94
N HIS A 181 -0.22 -21.40 -31.99
CA HIS A 181 0.33 -22.74 -31.81
C HIS A 181 0.44 -23.20 -30.34
N GLU A 182 0.39 -22.29 -29.36
CA GLU A 182 0.49 -22.60 -27.93
C GLU A 182 -0.87 -22.90 -27.26
N LEU A 183 -1.97 -22.62 -27.95
CA LEU A 183 -3.34 -22.88 -27.49
C LEU A 183 -3.83 -24.32 -27.79
N ALA A 184 -3.03 -25.11 -28.50
CA ALA A 184 -3.40 -26.46 -28.92
C ALA A 184 -3.06 -27.55 -27.89
N ASP A 185 -2.11 -27.29 -26.99
CA ASP A 185 -1.71 -28.22 -25.94
C ASP A 185 -2.37 -27.86 -24.59
N ASP A 186 -2.82 -28.88 -23.85
CA ASP A 186 -3.31 -28.73 -22.48
C ASP A 186 -2.24 -28.00 -21.63
N PRO A 187 -2.55 -26.81 -21.06
CA PRO A 187 -1.60 -26.01 -20.29
C PRO A 187 -0.94 -26.79 -19.15
N LEU A 188 -1.65 -27.75 -18.56
CA LEU A 188 -1.13 -28.59 -17.48
C LEU A 188 -0.12 -29.63 -17.99
N LEU A 189 -0.31 -30.17 -19.20
CA LEU A 189 0.65 -31.08 -19.82
C LEU A 189 1.95 -30.35 -20.16
N ARG A 190 1.85 -29.12 -20.66
CA ARG A 190 3.02 -28.27 -20.98
C ARG A 190 3.81 -27.86 -19.74
N LEU A 191 3.14 -27.48 -18.64
CA LEU A 191 3.82 -27.18 -17.38
C LEU A 191 4.52 -28.41 -16.79
N ARG A 192 3.91 -29.59 -16.93
CA ARG A 192 4.52 -30.86 -16.49
C ARG A 192 5.72 -31.24 -17.35
N SER A 193 5.68 -31.05 -18.66
CA SER A 193 6.83 -31.35 -19.53
C SER A 193 8.00 -30.40 -19.25
N LEU A 194 7.74 -29.10 -19.09
CA LEU A 194 8.77 -28.11 -18.73
C LEU A 194 9.36 -28.35 -17.33
N ALA A 195 8.54 -28.75 -16.36
CA ALA A 195 9.02 -29.13 -15.03
C ALA A 195 9.93 -30.37 -15.09
N LYS A 196 9.56 -31.36 -15.90
CA LYS A 196 10.36 -32.57 -16.13
C LYS A 196 11.69 -32.27 -16.84
N GLU A 197 11.68 -31.46 -17.90
CA GLU A 197 12.90 -31.00 -18.55
C GLU A 197 13.83 -30.26 -17.60
N ARG A 198 13.29 -29.47 -16.66
CA ARG A 198 14.11 -28.82 -15.62
C ARG A 198 14.69 -29.80 -14.61
N GLU A 199 13.94 -30.81 -14.20
CA GLU A 199 14.48 -31.86 -13.32
C GLU A 199 15.60 -32.64 -14.00
N ASP A 200 15.40 -33.00 -15.27
CA ASP A 200 16.37 -33.74 -16.07
C ASP A 200 17.65 -32.90 -16.27
N ALA A 201 17.52 -31.61 -16.64
CA ALA A 201 18.66 -30.70 -16.78
C ALA A 201 19.41 -30.47 -15.45
N MET A 202 18.70 -30.40 -14.32
CA MET A 202 19.33 -30.30 -13.00
C MET A 202 19.98 -31.61 -12.54
N ALA A 203 19.47 -32.76 -12.97
CA ALA A 203 20.09 -34.05 -12.72
C ALA A 203 21.40 -34.19 -13.51
N GLU A 204 21.40 -33.79 -14.79
CA GLU A 204 22.61 -33.77 -15.63
C GLU A 204 23.72 -32.90 -15.02
N LEU A 205 23.36 -31.70 -14.52
CA LEU A 205 24.30 -30.78 -13.85
C LEU A 205 24.85 -31.31 -12.51
N ARG A 206 24.19 -32.28 -11.87
CA ARG A 206 24.69 -32.92 -10.64
C ARG A 206 25.60 -34.10 -10.93
N THR A 207 25.51 -34.66 -12.12
CA THR A 207 26.31 -35.80 -12.58
C THR A 207 27.51 -35.40 -13.43
N SER A 208 27.60 -34.13 -13.84
CA SER A 208 28.77 -33.49 -14.49
C SER A 208 29.70 -32.84 -13.49
#